data_AF-A0A974U8P1-F1
#
_entry.id   AF-A0A974U8P1-F1
#
_cell.length_a   1.000
_cell.length_b   1.000
_cell.length_c   1.000
_cell.angle_alpha   90.00
_cell.angle_beta   90.00
_cell.angle_gamma   90.00
#
_symmetry.space_group_name_H-M   'P 1'
#
loop_
_entity.id
_entity.type
_entity.pdbx_description
1 polymer ?
#
loop_
_entity_poly.entity_id
_entity_poly.type
_entity_poly.pdbx_seq_one_letter_code
_entity_poly.pdbx_strand_id
1 'polypeptide(L)' 'MGGTIWLGNVLGKWLDVKYQTTYLENTITLLAVFIAMYLVISQVLKISKDNKDND' A
#
# COMPACT_ATOMS: atom_id res chain seq x y z
N MET A 1 7.62 5.04 -13.18
CA MET A 1 8.53 3.88 -13.09
C MET A 1 9.37 3.87 -11.82
N GLY A 2 9.97 4.99 -11.38
CA GLY A 2 10.67 5.05 -10.07
C GLY A 2 9.77 5.30 -8.84
N GLY A 3 8.68 6.06 -9.00
CA GLY A 3 7.83 6.47 -7.87
C GLY A 3 7.10 5.33 -7.16
N THR A 4 6.67 4.29 -7.88
CA THR A 4 6.02 3.11 -7.31
C THR A 4 7.00 2.20 -6.57
N ILE A 5 8.23 2.06 -7.08
CA ILE A 5 9.31 1.29 -6.42
C ILE A 5 9.79 2.01 -5.15
N TRP A 6 9.88 3.33 -5.17
CA TRP A 6 10.21 4.12 -3.98
C TRP A 6 9.11 4.02 -2.92
N LEU A 7 7.84 4.14 -3.31
CA LEU A 7 6.72 3.93 -2.38
C LEU A 7 6.72 2.51 -1.81
N GLY A 8 6.97 1.50 -2.65
CA GLY A 8 7.05 0.10 -2.24
C GLY A 8 8.20 -0.19 -1.27
N ASN A 9 9.37 0.41 -1.48
CA ASN A 9 10.53 0.26 -0.58
C ASN A 9 10.28 0.94 0.77
N VAL A 10 9.70 2.15 0.76
CA VAL A 10 9.35 2.88 2.00
C VAL A 10 8.22 2.19 2.75
N LEU A 11 7.18 1.70 2.06
CA LEU A 11 6.15 0.88 2.68
C LEU A 11 6.72 -0.42 3.24
N GLY A 12 7.59 -1.11 2.50
CA GLY A 12 8.23 -2.35 2.94
C GLY A 12 9.06 -2.18 4.20
N LYS A 13 9.89 -1.13 4.29
CA LYS A 13 10.65 -0.79 5.51
C LYS A 13 9.75 -0.36 6.68
N TRP A 14 8.68 0.37 6.41
CA TRP A 14 7.74 0.80 7.45
C TRP A 14 6.95 -0.38 8.01
N LEU A 15 6.62 -1.35 7.16
CA LEU A 15 6.07 -2.65 7.54
C LEU A 15 7.08 -3.40 8.40
N ASP A 16 8.31 -3.61 7.94
CA ASP A 16 9.31 -4.39 8.67
C ASP A 16 9.57 -3.88 10.11
N VAL A 17 9.62 -2.56 10.30
CA VAL A 17 9.83 -1.92 11.61
C VAL A 17 8.62 -2.05 12.54
N LYS A 18 7.39 -2.08 12.00
CA LYS A 18 6.17 -2.11 12.84
C LYS A 18 5.83 -3.52 13.35
N TYR A 19 6.34 -4.57 12.70
CA TYR A 19 5.94 -5.97 12.92
C TYR A 19 6.85 -6.71 13.91
N GLN A 20 7.97 -6.12 14.37
CA GLN A 20 8.87 -6.75 15.34
C GLN A 20 8.29 -6.91 16.77
N THR A 21 7.04 -6.52 17.03
CA THR A 21 6.40 -6.62 18.36
C THR A 21 5.18 -7.56 18.32
N THR A 22 5.40 -8.80 18.79
CA THR A 22 4.51 -9.98 18.75
C THR A 22 3.06 -9.79 19.24
N TYR A 23 2.77 -8.79 20.07
CA TYR A 23 1.39 -8.53 20.55
C TYR A 23 0.57 -7.60 19.65
N LEU A 24 1.25 -6.71 18.92
CA LEU A 24 0.60 -5.81 17.97
C LEU A 24 0.45 -6.46 16.59
N GLU A 25 1.09 -7.62 16.39
CA GLU A 25 1.09 -8.41 15.16
C GLU A 25 -0.33 -8.56 14.62
N ASN A 26 -1.24 -9.19 15.38
CA ASN A 26 -2.60 -9.48 14.90
C ASN A 26 -3.44 -8.24 14.57
N THR A 27 -3.32 -7.17 15.36
CA THR A 27 -4.01 -5.90 15.09
C THR A 27 -3.46 -5.23 13.85
N ILE A 28 -2.15 -5.26 13.66
CA ILE A 28 -1.47 -4.72 12.49
C ILE A 28 -1.79 -5.55 11.25
N THR A 29 -1.86 -6.89 11.32
CA THR A 29 -2.21 -7.72 10.16
C THR A 29 -3.59 -7.35 9.64
N LEU A 30 -4.58 -7.18 10.53
CA LEU A 30 -5.93 -6.79 10.16
C LEU A 30 -5.96 -5.39 9.51
N LEU A 31 -5.23 -4.44 10.10
CA LEU A 31 -5.14 -3.06 9.61
C LEU A 31 -4.36 -2.98 8.28
N ALA A 32 -3.33 -3.81 8.11
CA ALA A 32 -2.52 -3.92 6.91
C ALA A 32 -3.32 -4.52 5.74
N VAL A 33 -4.14 -5.53 5.98
CA VAL A 33 -5.10 -6.05 4.97
C VAL A 33 -6.07 -4.94 4.57
N PHE A 34 -6.56 -4.15 5.53
CA PHE A 34 -7.46 -3.03 5.26
C PHE A 34 -6.82 -1.94 4.40
N ILE A 35 -5.59 -1.55 4.73
CA ILE A 35 -4.79 -0.56 3.98
C ILE A 35 -4.43 -1.11 2.59
N ALA A 36 -4.05 -2.38 2.49
CA ALA A 36 -3.72 -3.01 1.21
C ALA A 36 -4.92 -2.99 0.26
N MET A 37 -6.11 -3.35 0.75
CA MET A 37 -7.35 -3.27 -0.02
C MET A 37 -7.62 -1.84 -0.51
N TYR A 38 -7.44 -0.84 0.36
CA TYR A 38 -7.60 0.58 0.02
C TYR A 38 -6.60 1.05 -1.04
N LEU A 39 -5.33 0.67 -0.90
CA LEU A 39 -4.27 1.03 -1.84
C LEU A 39 -4.48 0.41 -3.22
N VAL A 40 -4.98 -0.83 -3.29
CA VAL A 40 -5.32 -1.47 -4.57
C VAL A 40 -6.48 -0.75 -5.25
N ILE A 41 -7.53 -0.42 -4.50
CA ILE A 41 -8.69 0.33 -5.03
C ILE A 41 -8.26 1.71 -5.54
N SER A 42 -7.44 2.43 -4.77
CA SER A 42 -6.92 3.74 -5.16
C SER A 42 -6.04 3.66 -6.40
N GLN A 43 -5.17 2.65 -6.50
CA GLN A 43 -4.35 2.41 -7.69
C GLN A 43 -5.20 2.13 -8.92
N VAL A 44 -6.21 1.27 -8.82
CA VAL A 44 -7.15 0.99 -9.92
C VAL A 44 -7.94 2.24 -10.32
N LEU A 45 -8.44 3.01 -9.37
CA LEU A 45 -9.17 4.25 -9.69
C LEU A 45 -8.26 5.29 -10.36
N LYS A 46 -6.99 5.40 -9.94
CA LYS A 46 -6.01 6.28 -10.57
C LYS A 46 -5.69 5.83 -11.99
N ILE A 47 -5.49 4.53 -12.19
CA ILE A 47 -5.23 3.95 -13.51
C ILE A 47 -6.43 4.17 -14.44
N SER A 48 -7.66 3.98 -13.96
CA SER A 48 -8.87 4.21 -14.75
C SER A 48 -9.12 5.69 -15.09
N LYS A 49 -8.70 6.64 -14.24
CA LYS A 49 -8.79 8.08 -14.53
C LYS A 49 -7.74 8.54 -15.54
N ASP A 50 -6.51 8.05 -15.42
CA ASP A 50 -5.40 8.36 -16.33
C ASP A 50 -5.68 7.87 -17.76
N ASN A 51 -6.35 6.73 -17.90
CA ASN A 51 -6.81 6.21 -19.19
C ASN A 51 -7.97 7.03 -19.81
N LYS A 52 -8.61 7.95 -19.08
CA LYS A 52 -9.75 8.75 -19.57
C LYS A 52 -9.38 10.17 -19.97
N ASP A 53 -8.16 10.62 -19.66
CA ASP A 53 -7.66 11.96 -20.00
C ASP A 53 -6.89 11.99 -21.33
N ASN A 54 -6.66 10.82 -21.95
CA ASN A 54 -5.89 10.65 -23.18
C ASN A 54 -6.74 10.38 -24.43
N ASP A 55 -8.04 10.69 -24.40
CA ASP A 55 -8.95 10.70 -25.57
C ASP A 55 -9.59 12.09 -25.75
#